data_AF-A0A9P0JV48-F1
#
_entry.id   AF-A0A9P0JV48-F1
#
_cell.length_a   1.000
_cell.length_b   1.000
_cell.length_c   1.000
_cell.angle_alpha   90.00
_cell.angle_beta   90.00
_cell.angle_gamma   90.00
#
_symmetry.space_group_name_H-M   'P 1'
#
loop_
_entity.id
_entity.type
_entity.pdbx_description
1 polymer ?
#
loop_
_entity_poly.entity_id
_entity_poly.type
_entity_poly.pdbx_seq_one_letter_code
_entity_poly.pdbx_strand_id
1 'polypeptide(L)'
;MKRKTHIAYLTDLFTKFNMVNLPLQGDSLNLIKTKSILSAFLARVKLMKQNTGRSEFSQFPNLSKTSCQEDDVSTYVQHLNVLYSDFESRFEDILTMVIPPWIINPYGDIEEANVIIQEELTELSTKEELKVQFKNGYEQFWLQNNIPVTYPVLWNLARKFLIFFPSSYLVERGFSAVTNHLTKKRNRLDIIS
;
A
#
# COMPACT_ATOMS: atom_id res chain seq x y z
N MET A 1 11.72 -36.19 0.87
CA MET A 1 10.61 -35.67 0.04
C MET A 1 9.89 -34.50 0.72
N LYS A 2 9.40 -34.62 1.98
CA LYS A 2 8.73 -33.53 2.74
C LYS A 2 9.44 -32.16 2.75
N ARG A 3 10.77 -32.10 2.97
CA ARG A 3 11.51 -30.82 2.97
C ARG A 3 11.40 -30.03 1.66
N LYS A 4 11.34 -30.72 0.50
CA LYS A 4 11.28 -30.07 -0.82
C LYS A 4 9.94 -29.35 -1.02
N THR A 5 8.85 -29.96 -0.57
CA THR A 5 7.49 -29.39 -0.63
C THR A 5 7.38 -28.13 0.23
N HIS A 6 7.88 -28.17 1.47
CA HIS A 6 7.87 -26.98 2.36
C HIS A 6 8.72 -25.83 1.79
N ILE A 7 9.90 -26.13 1.24
CA ILE A 7 10.75 -25.10 0.60
C ILE A 7 10.04 -24.50 -0.62
N ALA A 8 9.37 -25.32 -1.44
CA ALA A 8 8.63 -24.85 -2.60
C ALA A 8 7.49 -23.91 -2.20
N TYR A 9 6.70 -24.29 -1.19
CA TYR A 9 5.65 -23.45 -0.61
C TYR A 9 6.19 -22.10 -0.10
N LEU A 10 7.23 -22.13 0.74
CA LEU A 10 7.81 -20.91 1.30
C LEU A 10 8.40 -20.01 0.21
N THR A 11 9.10 -20.59 -0.77
CA THR A 11 9.65 -19.84 -1.92
C THR A 11 8.57 -19.08 -2.67
N ASP A 12 7.44 -19.74 -2.97
CA ASP A 12 6.34 -19.09 -3.66
C ASP A 12 5.67 -18.02 -2.77
N LEU A 13 5.50 -18.28 -1.48
CA LEU A 13 4.93 -17.31 -0.53
C LEU A 13 5.80 -16.05 -0.39
N PHE A 14 7.12 -16.20 -0.28
CA PHE A 14 8.06 -15.06 -0.27
C PHE A 14 8.01 -14.27 -1.56
N THR A 15 7.80 -14.94 -2.70
CA THR A 15 7.55 -14.23 -3.96
C THR A 15 6.28 -13.38 -3.89
N LYS A 16 5.19 -13.89 -3.27
CA LYS A 16 3.97 -13.09 -3.07
C LYS A 16 4.20 -11.90 -2.13
N PHE A 17 5.01 -12.05 -1.07
CA PHE A 17 5.38 -10.92 -0.21
C PHE A 17 6.15 -9.86 -0.97
N ASN A 18 7.09 -10.23 -1.83
CA ASN A 18 7.83 -9.27 -2.64
C ASN A 18 6.92 -8.44 -3.56
N MET A 19 5.82 -9.02 -4.06
CA MET A 19 4.81 -8.28 -4.84
C MET A 19 4.08 -7.18 -4.04
N VAL A 20 4.15 -7.21 -2.71
CA VAL A 20 3.56 -6.22 -1.80
C VAL A 20 4.62 -5.27 -1.26
N ASN A 21 5.77 -5.81 -0.86
CA ASN A 21 6.87 -5.02 -0.32
C ASN A 21 7.38 -3.99 -1.33
N LEU A 22 7.49 -4.34 -2.61
CA LEU A 22 7.97 -3.42 -3.65
C LEU A 22 7.05 -2.19 -3.81
N PRO A 23 5.72 -2.33 -3.99
CA PRO A 23 4.81 -1.18 -3.97
C PRO A 23 4.84 -0.36 -2.68
N LEU A 24 4.99 -1.00 -1.51
CA LEU A 24 5.07 -0.31 -0.21
C LEU A 24 6.38 0.47 0.00
N GLN A 25 7.38 0.24 -0.84
CA GLN A 25 8.66 0.94 -0.88
C GLN A 25 8.72 1.98 -2.02
N GLY A 26 7.57 2.41 -2.55
CA GLY A 26 7.51 3.42 -3.60
C GLY A 26 7.57 4.86 -3.08
N ASP A 27 8.17 5.76 -3.86
CA ASP A 27 8.31 7.19 -3.52
C ASP A 27 6.98 7.98 -3.59
N SER A 28 5.93 7.40 -4.15
CA SER A 28 4.60 8.02 -4.29
C SER A 28 3.52 7.36 -3.42
N LEU A 29 3.94 6.67 -2.35
CA LEU A 29 2.99 5.97 -1.48
C LEU A 29 2.24 6.96 -0.56
N ASN A 30 0.92 6.81 -0.54
CA ASN A 30 0.02 7.52 0.37
C ASN A 30 -0.89 6.50 1.08
N LEU A 31 -1.72 6.93 2.03
CA LEU A 31 -2.57 6.00 2.80
C LEU A 31 -3.62 5.30 1.93
N ILE A 32 -4.13 5.97 0.88
CA ILE A 32 -5.12 5.42 -0.05
C ILE A 32 -4.51 4.24 -0.84
N LYS A 33 -3.33 4.45 -1.41
CA LYS A 33 -2.57 3.42 -2.12
C LYS A 33 -2.19 2.26 -1.20
N THR A 34 -1.75 2.57 0.02
CA THR A 34 -1.37 1.57 1.02
C THR A 34 -2.54 0.68 1.38
N LYS A 35 -3.71 1.29 1.67
CA LYS A 35 -4.94 0.55 1.92
C LYS A 35 -5.27 -0.38 0.76
N SER A 36 -5.20 0.11 -0.48
CA SER A 36 -5.46 -0.70 -1.68
C SER A 36 -4.50 -1.88 -1.81
N ILE A 37 -3.20 -1.65 -1.62
CA ILE A 37 -2.17 -2.70 -1.67
C ILE A 37 -2.42 -3.78 -0.62
N LEU A 38 -2.65 -3.39 0.64
CA LEU A 38 -2.89 -4.31 1.75
C LEU A 38 -4.20 -5.09 1.56
N SER A 39 -5.27 -4.41 1.15
CA SER A 39 -6.57 -5.04 0.87
C SER A 39 -6.45 -6.09 -0.24
N ALA A 40 -5.74 -5.77 -1.33
CA ALA A 40 -5.48 -6.70 -2.41
C ALA A 40 -4.64 -7.90 -1.96
N PHE A 41 -3.65 -7.68 -1.08
CA PHE A 41 -2.86 -8.77 -0.53
C PHE A 41 -3.67 -9.71 0.35
N LEU A 42 -4.46 -9.19 1.30
CA LEU A 42 -5.34 -10.00 2.15
C LEU A 42 -6.35 -10.80 1.33
N ALA A 43 -6.93 -10.19 0.28
CA ALA A 43 -7.80 -10.90 -0.66
C ALA A 43 -7.08 -12.07 -1.34
N ARG A 44 -5.81 -11.87 -1.76
CA ARG A 44 -4.98 -12.94 -2.33
C ARG A 44 -4.67 -14.03 -1.30
N VAL A 45 -4.34 -13.69 -0.05
CA VAL A 45 -4.09 -14.67 1.01
C VAL A 45 -5.34 -15.52 1.28
N LYS A 46 -6.51 -14.90 1.28
CA LYS A 46 -7.80 -15.60 1.40
C LYS A 46 -8.03 -16.59 0.25
N LEU A 47 -7.79 -16.17 -0.99
CA LEU A 47 -7.88 -17.05 -2.17
C LEU A 47 -6.84 -18.18 -2.11
N MET A 48 -5.62 -17.86 -1.69
CA MET A 48 -4.55 -18.83 -1.48
C MET A 48 -4.97 -19.91 -0.50
N LYS A 49 -5.56 -19.53 0.63
CA LYS A 49 -6.07 -20.45 1.65
C LYS A 49 -7.14 -21.38 1.07
N GLN A 50 -8.13 -20.82 0.39
CA GLN A 50 -9.24 -21.57 -0.21
C GLN A 50 -8.77 -22.58 -1.26
N ASN A 51 -7.90 -22.15 -2.17
CA ASN A 51 -7.35 -23.02 -3.23
C ASN A 51 -6.45 -24.11 -2.64
N THR A 52 -5.60 -23.76 -1.67
CA THR A 52 -4.74 -24.74 -0.98
C THR A 52 -5.58 -25.83 -0.31
N GLY A 53 -6.69 -25.46 0.36
CA GLY A 53 -7.61 -26.43 0.96
C GLY A 53 -8.31 -27.35 -0.05
N ARG A 54 -8.41 -26.95 -1.31
CA ARG A 54 -8.87 -27.79 -2.43
C ARG A 54 -7.74 -28.57 -3.11
N SER A 55 -6.53 -28.51 -2.58
CA SER A 55 -5.31 -29.04 -3.21
C SER A 55 -5.01 -28.44 -4.59
N GLU A 56 -5.44 -27.19 -4.82
CA GLU A 56 -5.21 -26.45 -6.06
C GLU A 56 -4.04 -25.48 -5.92
N PHE A 57 -2.92 -25.79 -6.58
CA PHE A 57 -1.66 -25.07 -6.40
C PHE A 57 -1.22 -24.25 -7.62
N SER A 58 -2.10 -24.02 -8.61
CA SER A 58 -1.76 -23.30 -9.85
C SER A 58 -1.11 -21.92 -9.64
N GLN A 59 -1.46 -21.23 -8.55
CA GLN A 59 -0.90 -19.94 -8.16
C GLN A 59 0.48 -20.01 -7.46
N PHE A 60 0.94 -21.22 -7.14
CA PHE A 60 2.20 -21.57 -6.47
C PHE A 60 3.07 -22.41 -7.45
N PRO A 61 3.86 -21.76 -8.33
CA PRO A 61 4.55 -22.42 -9.44
C PRO A 61 5.65 -23.40 -9.01
N ASN A 62 6.20 -23.29 -7.81
CA ASN A 62 7.13 -24.28 -7.26
C ASN A 62 6.37 -25.40 -6.55
N LEU A 63 5.34 -25.07 -5.76
CA LEU A 63 4.56 -26.05 -5.01
C LEU A 63 3.78 -27.00 -5.95
N SER A 64 3.24 -26.49 -7.05
CA SER A 64 2.49 -27.30 -8.04
C SER A 64 3.32 -28.39 -8.70
N LYS A 65 4.66 -28.29 -8.65
CA LYS A 65 5.61 -29.29 -9.18
C LYS A 65 5.98 -30.35 -8.13
N THR A 66 5.39 -30.30 -6.95
CA THR A 66 5.66 -31.22 -5.85
C THR A 66 4.43 -32.05 -5.51
N SER A 67 4.65 -33.22 -4.92
CA SER A 67 3.56 -34.01 -4.35
C SER A 67 3.31 -33.51 -2.93
N CYS A 68 2.19 -32.81 -2.73
CA CYS A 68 1.67 -32.44 -1.41
C CYS A 68 0.85 -33.60 -0.84
N GLN A 69 1.09 -33.93 0.43
CA GLN A 69 0.23 -34.81 1.20
C GLN A 69 -0.89 -34.02 1.90
N GLU A 70 -1.92 -34.70 2.39
CA GLU A 70 -3.04 -34.07 3.09
C GLU A 70 -2.58 -33.31 4.35
N ASP A 71 -1.64 -33.87 5.11
CA ASP A 71 -0.99 -33.19 6.25
C ASP A 71 -0.30 -31.88 5.85
N ASP A 72 0.34 -31.85 4.68
CA ASP A 72 1.01 -30.65 4.16
C ASP A 72 -0.02 -29.57 3.81
N VAL A 73 -1.13 -29.98 3.18
CA VAL A 73 -2.26 -29.09 2.85
C VAL A 73 -2.84 -28.45 4.11
N SER A 74 -3.13 -29.25 5.13
CA SER A 74 -3.64 -28.77 6.42
C SER A 74 -2.68 -27.76 7.06
N THR A 75 -1.38 -28.08 7.06
CA THR A 75 -0.31 -27.21 7.56
C THR A 75 -0.29 -25.86 6.83
N TYR A 76 -0.37 -25.87 5.49
CA TYR A 76 -0.34 -24.64 4.69
C TYR A 76 -1.60 -23.80 4.84
N VAL A 77 -2.78 -24.44 4.92
CA VAL A 77 -4.05 -23.76 5.18
C VAL A 77 -4.01 -23.05 6.55
N GLN A 78 -3.51 -23.74 7.58
CA GLN A 78 -3.34 -23.17 8.91
C GLN A 78 -2.37 -21.99 8.89
N HIS A 79 -1.21 -22.15 8.23
CA HIS A 79 -0.23 -21.07 8.12
C HIS A 79 -0.79 -19.84 7.40
N LEU A 80 -1.51 -20.03 6.29
CA LEU A 80 -2.17 -18.92 5.58
C LEU A 80 -3.27 -18.25 6.41
N ASN A 81 -3.94 -19.00 7.28
CA ASN A 81 -4.94 -18.44 8.19
C ASN A 81 -4.28 -17.56 9.26
N VAL A 82 -3.21 -18.04 9.90
CA VAL A 82 -2.44 -17.26 10.88
C VAL A 82 -1.86 -16.01 10.22
N LEU A 83 -1.30 -16.15 9.02
CA LEU A 83 -0.75 -15.03 8.25
C LEU A 83 -1.83 -13.97 7.93
N TYR A 84 -3.02 -14.40 7.53
CA TYR A 84 -4.14 -13.48 7.28
C TYR A 84 -4.48 -12.69 8.55
N SER A 85 -4.67 -13.39 9.67
CA SER A 85 -5.02 -12.75 10.95
C SER A 85 -3.94 -11.80 11.46
N ASP A 86 -2.66 -12.15 11.29
CA ASP A 86 -1.53 -11.27 11.64
C ASP A 86 -1.55 -9.96 10.84
N PHE A 87 -1.74 -10.05 9.52
CA PHE A 87 -1.84 -8.85 8.67
C PHE A 87 -3.10 -8.03 8.95
N GLU A 88 -4.24 -8.67 9.18
CA GLU A 88 -5.50 -7.99 9.51
C GLU A 88 -5.37 -7.21 10.81
N SER A 89 -4.80 -7.82 11.85
CA SER A 89 -4.58 -7.16 13.14
C SER A 89 -3.51 -6.06 13.06
N ARG A 90 -2.39 -6.31 12.36
CA ARG A 90 -1.27 -5.37 12.28
C ARG A 90 -1.60 -4.10 11.50
N PHE A 91 -2.49 -4.18 10.53
CA PHE A 91 -2.86 -3.07 9.65
C PHE A 91 -4.35 -2.71 9.77
N GLU A 92 -4.98 -3.02 10.91
CA GLU A 92 -6.40 -2.79 11.15
C GLU A 92 -6.79 -1.33 10.91
N ASP A 93 -5.98 -0.39 11.38
CA ASP A 93 -6.16 1.06 11.22
C ASP A 93 -6.24 1.46 9.74
N ILE A 94 -5.32 0.98 8.90
CA ILE A 94 -5.29 1.27 7.47
C ILE A 94 -6.43 0.56 6.74
N LEU A 95 -6.72 -0.69 7.09
CA LEU A 95 -7.75 -1.51 6.44
C LEU A 95 -9.16 -1.01 6.76
N THR A 96 -9.41 -0.52 7.97
CA THR A 96 -10.71 0.01 8.39
C THR A 96 -10.91 1.48 8.05
N MET A 97 -9.83 2.23 7.75
CA MET A 97 -9.85 3.64 7.37
C MET A 97 -10.88 3.97 6.29
N VAL A 98 -11.87 4.81 6.61
CA VAL A 98 -12.84 5.29 5.61
C VAL A 98 -12.20 6.42 4.81
N ILE A 99 -12.15 6.28 3.49
CA ILE A 99 -11.65 7.31 2.58
C ILE A 99 -12.87 8.06 2.04
N PRO A 100 -13.04 9.35 2.35
CA PRO A 100 -14.13 10.14 1.79
C PRO A 100 -14.13 10.11 0.25
N PRO A 101 -15.25 9.77 -0.41
CA PRO A 101 -15.31 9.62 -1.87
C PRO A 101 -14.85 10.87 -2.64
N TRP A 102 -15.15 12.07 -2.09
CA TRP A 102 -14.77 13.35 -2.68
C TRP A 102 -13.25 13.55 -2.77
N ILE A 103 -12.42 12.83 -1.99
CA ILE A 103 -10.96 12.88 -2.14
C ILE A 103 -10.53 12.19 -3.43
N ILE A 104 -11.20 11.11 -3.81
CA ILE A 104 -10.91 10.39 -5.06
C ILE A 104 -11.54 11.11 -6.25
N ASN A 105 -12.78 11.58 -6.08
CA ASN A 105 -13.52 12.28 -7.11
C ASN A 105 -14.27 13.48 -6.49
N PRO A 106 -13.65 14.68 -6.48
CA PRO A 106 -14.28 15.88 -5.93
C PRO A 106 -15.42 16.44 -6.82
N TYR A 107 -15.61 15.88 -8.02
CA TYR A 107 -16.70 16.20 -8.95
C TYR A 107 -17.82 15.15 -8.91
N GLY A 108 -17.79 14.23 -7.94
CA GLY A 108 -18.84 13.26 -7.71
C GLY A 108 -20.05 13.86 -7.01
N ASP A 109 -20.98 12.98 -6.62
CA ASP A 109 -22.14 13.38 -5.85
C ASP A 109 -21.75 13.91 -4.45
N ILE A 110 -22.40 14.99 -4.02
CA ILE A 110 -22.11 15.74 -2.80
C ILE A 110 -23.22 15.61 -1.75
N GLU A 111 -24.30 14.86 -2.03
CA GLU A 111 -25.49 14.79 -1.17
C GLU A 111 -25.21 14.31 0.27
N GLU A 112 -24.17 13.48 0.46
CA GLU A 112 -23.78 12.97 1.78
C GLU A 112 -22.56 13.70 2.41
N ALA A 113 -22.14 14.83 1.83
CA ALA A 113 -20.99 15.58 2.34
C ALA A 113 -21.30 16.27 3.68
N ASN A 114 -20.33 16.28 4.59
CA ASN A 114 -20.44 17.00 5.86
C ASN A 114 -20.64 18.51 5.59
N VAL A 115 -21.55 19.16 6.33
CA VAL A 115 -21.85 20.60 6.22
C VAL A 115 -20.59 21.47 6.20
N ILE A 116 -19.56 21.10 6.97
CA ILE A 116 -18.28 21.83 7.06
C ILE A 116 -17.56 21.94 5.71
N ILE A 117 -17.74 20.98 4.80
CA ILE A 117 -17.06 20.95 3.49
C ILE A 117 -17.98 21.32 2.32
N GLN A 118 -19.29 21.44 2.52
CA GLN A 118 -20.26 21.58 1.42
C GLN A 118 -20.03 22.84 0.59
N GLU A 119 -19.73 23.98 1.22
CA GLU A 119 -19.49 25.24 0.50
C GLU A 119 -18.27 25.15 -0.43
N GLU A 120 -17.11 24.77 0.12
CA GLU A 120 -15.88 24.61 -0.69
C GLU A 120 -16.03 23.52 -1.75
N LEU A 121 -16.69 22.40 -1.43
CA LEU A 121 -16.87 21.29 -2.36
C LEU A 121 -17.81 21.66 -3.50
N THR A 122 -18.89 22.39 -3.19
CA THR A 122 -19.82 22.92 -4.20
C THR A 122 -19.07 23.87 -5.12
N GLU A 123 -18.35 24.86 -4.57
CA GLU A 123 -17.57 25.79 -5.38
C GLU A 123 -16.57 25.04 -6.28
N LEU A 124 -15.76 24.15 -5.71
CA LEU A 124 -14.75 23.39 -6.44
C LEU A 124 -15.37 22.55 -7.56
N SER A 125 -16.49 21.88 -7.29
CA SER A 125 -17.18 21.02 -8.26
C SER A 125 -17.69 21.80 -9.49
N THR A 126 -17.97 23.09 -9.35
CA THR A 126 -18.40 23.96 -10.46
C THR A 126 -17.25 24.52 -11.30
N LYS A 127 -15.99 24.40 -10.87
CA LYS A 127 -14.83 24.93 -11.60
C LYS A 127 -14.39 23.99 -12.72
N GLU A 128 -14.85 24.26 -13.92
CA GLU A 128 -14.49 23.47 -15.12
C GLU A 128 -12.98 23.52 -15.44
N GLU A 129 -12.27 24.61 -15.14
CA GLU A 129 -10.82 24.70 -15.33
C GLU A 129 -10.04 23.69 -14.48
N LEU A 130 -10.45 23.54 -13.21
CA LEU A 130 -9.87 22.59 -12.27
C LEU A 130 -10.18 21.14 -12.68
N LYS A 131 -11.33 20.91 -13.31
CA LYS A 131 -11.75 19.59 -13.80
C LYS A 131 -10.85 19.09 -14.94
N VAL A 132 -10.33 20.00 -15.77
CA VAL A 132 -9.32 19.65 -16.78
C VAL A 132 -8.04 19.16 -16.12
N GLN A 133 -7.60 19.82 -15.05
CA GLN A 133 -6.37 19.45 -14.34
C GLN A 133 -6.52 18.14 -13.55
N PHE A 134 -7.72 17.85 -13.05
CA PHE A 134 -8.05 16.59 -12.38
C PHE A 134 -7.83 15.35 -13.27
N LYS A 135 -7.84 15.49 -14.61
CA LYS A 135 -7.54 14.39 -15.54
C LYS A 135 -6.16 13.76 -15.33
N ASN A 136 -5.23 14.47 -14.68
CA ASN A 136 -3.90 13.96 -14.34
C ASN A 136 -3.90 13.09 -13.05
N GLY A 137 -5.06 12.90 -12.42
CA GLY A 137 -5.24 12.08 -11.23
C GLY A 137 -5.42 12.90 -9.94
N TYR A 138 -6.11 12.30 -8.97
CA TYR A 138 -6.48 12.95 -7.71
C TYR A 138 -5.26 13.45 -6.90
N GLU A 139 -4.14 12.72 -6.90
CA GLU A 139 -2.95 13.13 -6.14
C GLU A 139 -2.37 14.44 -6.68
N GLN A 140 -2.16 14.51 -8.00
CA GLN A 140 -1.62 15.72 -8.62
C GLN A 140 -2.59 16.89 -8.46
N PHE A 141 -3.89 16.62 -8.53
CA PHE A 141 -4.93 17.62 -8.30
C PHE A 141 -4.84 18.26 -6.91
N TRP A 142 -4.83 17.44 -5.85
CA TRP A 142 -4.82 17.96 -4.49
C TRP A 142 -3.48 18.61 -4.10
N LEU A 143 -2.37 18.18 -4.69
CA LEU A 143 -1.03 18.68 -4.38
C LEU A 143 -0.66 19.99 -5.10
N GLN A 144 -1.59 20.60 -5.84
CA GLN A 144 -1.35 21.89 -6.48
C GLN A 144 -1.24 23.03 -5.47
N ASN A 145 -0.38 24.01 -5.74
CA ASN A 145 -0.08 25.12 -4.82
C ASN A 145 -1.29 26.01 -4.49
N ASN A 146 -2.27 26.11 -5.37
CA ASN A 146 -3.48 26.94 -5.20
C ASN A 146 -4.54 26.27 -4.31
N ILE A 147 -4.58 24.93 -4.23
CA ILE A 147 -5.61 24.19 -3.49
C ILE A 147 -5.58 24.50 -1.98
N PRO A 148 -4.43 24.50 -1.28
CA PRO A 148 -4.36 24.86 0.14
C PRO A 148 -4.84 26.28 0.47
N VAL A 149 -4.80 27.18 -0.51
CA VAL A 149 -5.16 28.60 -0.34
C VAL A 149 -6.63 28.82 -0.69
N THR A 150 -7.11 28.19 -1.77
CA THR A 150 -8.47 28.40 -2.29
C THR A 150 -9.49 27.53 -1.56
N TYR A 151 -9.11 26.31 -1.17
CA TYR A 151 -9.98 25.34 -0.51
C TYR A 151 -9.31 24.77 0.75
N PRO A 152 -9.03 25.62 1.76
CA PRO A 152 -8.27 25.24 2.94
C PRO A 152 -8.95 24.15 3.77
N VAL A 153 -10.29 24.11 3.85
CA VAL A 153 -11.01 23.11 4.63
C VAL A 153 -10.90 21.73 3.96
N LEU A 154 -11.16 21.65 2.65
CA LEU A 154 -10.99 20.42 1.86
C LEU A 154 -9.54 19.93 1.92
N TRP A 155 -8.58 20.83 1.72
CA TRP A 155 -7.15 20.48 1.77
C TRP A 155 -6.75 19.92 3.13
N ASN A 156 -7.20 20.53 4.22
CA ASN A 156 -6.86 20.09 5.58
C ASN A 156 -7.32 18.66 5.90
N LEU A 157 -8.39 18.20 5.25
CA LEU A 157 -8.88 16.83 5.35
C LEU A 157 -8.17 15.91 4.35
N ALA A 158 -8.06 16.31 3.09
CA ALA A 158 -7.45 15.50 2.03
C ALA A 158 -5.96 15.20 2.33
N ARG A 159 -5.20 16.18 2.82
CA ARG A 159 -3.77 16.03 3.11
C ARG A 159 -3.46 14.91 4.10
N LYS A 160 -4.40 14.57 4.99
CA LYS A 160 -4.26 13.47 5.96
C LYS A 160 -4.16 12.10 5.27
N PHE A 161 -4.70 11.97 4.07
CA PHE A 161 -4.62 10.74 3.29
C PHE A 161 -3.45 10.74 2.29
N LEU A 162 -3.05 11.93 1.84
CA LEU A 162 -2.11 12.13 0.73
C LEU A 162 -0.65 12.28 1.16
N ILE A 163 -0.38 12.93 2.31
CA ILE A 163 0.99 13.29 2.73
C ILE A 163 1.57 12.28 3.73
N PHE A 164 0.73 11.55 4.45
CA PHE A 164 1.22 10.62 5.46
C PHE A 164 2.05 9.49 4.83
N PHE A 165 3.27 9.32 5.35
CA PHE A 165 4.20 8.26 4.96
C PHE A 165 3.81 6.96 5.66
N PRO A 166 3.23 5.99 4.94
CA PRO A 166 2.69 4.77 5.55
C PRO A 166 3.79 3.74 5.85
N SER A 167 5.00 3.96 5.31
CA SER A 167 6.14 3.08 5.49
C SER A 167 7.37 3.87 5.97
N SER A 168 8.24 3.20 6.72
CA SER A 168 9.55 3.73 7.13
C SER A 168 10.52 3.89 5.97
N TYR A 169 10.18 3.43 4.75
CA TYR A 169 11.09 3.38 3.61
C TYR A 169 11.74 4.73 3.29
N LEU A 170 10.97 5.82 3.28
CA LEU A 170 11.52 7.15 2.98
C LEU A 170 12.44 7.66 4.11
N VAL A 171 12.14 7.28 5.35
CA VAL A 171 12.99 7.56 6.52
C VAL A 171 14.28 6.75 6.43
N GLU A 172 14.21 5.46 6.15
CA GLU A 172 15.35 4.55 5.96
C GLU A 172 16.26 4.98 4.79
N ARG A 173 15.66 5.42 3.68
CA ARG A 173 16.40 6.01 2.57
C ARG A 173 17.10 7.30 2.96
N GLY A 174 16.42 8.19 3.68
CA GLY A 174 17.01 9.43 4.20
C GLY A 174 18.23 9.13 5.07
N PHE A 175 18.10 8.20 6.02
CA PHE A 175 19.21 7.75 6.86
C PHE A 175 20.32 7.08 6.06
N SER A 176 19.99 6.26 5.06
CA SER A 176 20.98 5.63 4.17
C SER A 176 21.76 6.67 3.37
N ALA A 177 21.10 7.71 2.86
CA ALA A 177 21.75 8.81 2.15
C ALA A 177 22.69 9.61 3.06
N VAL A 178 22.25 9.93 4.29
CA VAL A 178 23.07 10.59 5.31
C VAL A 178 24.28 9.73 5.66
N THR A 179 24.08 8.44 5.89
CA THR A 179 25.15 7.49 6.20
C THR A 179 26.16 7.42 5.05
N ASN A 180 25.69 7.25 3.81
CA ASN A 180 26.55 7.25 2.62
C ASN A 180 27.38 8.54 2.48
N HIS A 181 26.80 9.70 2.80
CA HIS A 181 27.49 10.98 2.77
C HIS A 181 28.56 11.09 3.87
N LEU A 182 28.25 10.64 5.09
CA LEU A 182 29.18 10.59 6.20
C LEU A 182 30.35 9.63 5.95
N THR A 183 30.08 8.44 5.41
CA THR A 183 31.13 7.44 5.11
C THR A 183 32.01 7.88 3.94
N LYS A 184 31.44 8.44 2.86
CA LYS A 184 32.23 8.93 1.71
C LYS A 184 33.04 10.19 2.02
N LYS A 185 32.55 11.08 2.90
CA LYS A 185 33.36 12.22 3.38
C LYS A 185 34.47 11.80 4.33
N ARG A 186 34.26 10.77 5.17
CA ARG A 186 35.31 10.21 6.04
C ARG A 186 36.44 9.56 5.23
N ASN A 187 36.12 8.82 4.17
CA ASN A 187 37.12 8.18 3.29
C ASN A 187 37.88 9.17 2.36
N ARG A 188 37.68 10.48 2.53
CA ARG A 188 38.45 11.54 1.83
C ARG A 188 39.37 12.31 2.77
N LEU A 189 39.46 11.90 4.04
CA LEU A 189 40.41 12.42 5.03
C LEU A 189 41.50 11.38 5.34
N ASP A 190 42.10 10.80 4.29
CA ASP A 190 43.48 10.29 4.43
C ASP A 190 44.40 11.45 4.06
N ILE A 191 44.80 12.16 5.12
CA ILE A 191 45.79 13.22 5.08
C ILE A 191 47.12 12.57 4.69
N ILE A 192 47.66 13.00 3.56
CA ILE A 192 49.06 12.81 3.18
C ILE A 192 49.93 13.26 4.37
N SER A 193 50.72 12.34 4.92
CA SER A 193 51.93 12.66 5.69
C SER A 193 53.12 11.94 5.08
#